data_AF-A0A436QXI2-F1
#
_entry.id   AF-A0A436QXI2-F1
#
_cell.length_a   1.000
_cell.length_b   1.000
_cell.length_c   1.000
_cell.angle_alpha   90.00
_cell.angle_beta   90.00
_cell.angle_gamma   90.00
#
_symmetry.space_group_name_H-M   'P 1'
#
loop_
_entity.id
_entity.type
_entity.pdbx_description
1 polymer ?
#
loop_
_entity_poly.entity_id
_entity_poly.type
_entity_poly.pdbx_seq_one_letter_code
_entity_poly.pdbx_strand_id
1 'polypeptide(L)' 'MILITDDLCARLLANGASDTETDHVPVVKLFDPTGAATWLLSELDADGDTLFGLCDLGFGFPELGSVSLAELQ' A
#
# COMPACT_ATOMS: atom_id res chain seq x y z
N MET A 1 -15.84 2.03 -7.40
CA MET A 1 -14.68 2.88 -7.77
C MET A 1 -13.46 1.99 -7.65
N ILE A 2 -12.56 1.97 -8.62
CA ILE A 2 -11.34 1.15 -8.52
C ILE A 2 -10.25 2.04 -7.94
N LEU A 3 -9.84 1.79 -6.70
CA LEU A 3 -8.80 2.56 -6.00
C LEU A 3 -7.40 2.31 -6.61
N ILE A 4 -7.15 1.07 -7.04
CA ILE A 4 -5.88 0.61 -7.61
C ILE A 4 -6.18 -0.15 -8.91
N THR A 5 -5.59 0.25 -10.03
CA THR A 5 -5.78 -0.43 -11.33
C THR A 5 -5.19 -1.84 -11.32
N ASP A 6 -5.70 -2.73 -12.18
CA ASP A 6 -5.23 -4.11 -12.28
C ASP A 6 -3.71 -4.25 -12.51
N ASP A 7 -3.10 -3.37 -13.31
CA ASP A 7 -1.65 -3.35 -13.57
C ASP A 7 -0.83 -3.06 -12.30
N LEU A 8 -1.26 -2.06 -11.53
CA LEU A 8 -0.63 -1.71 -10.26
C LEU A 8 -0.84 -2.80 -9.21
N CYS A 9 -2.02 -3.43 -9.19
CA CYS A 9 -2.32 -4.56 -8.32
C CYS A 9 -1.41 -5.76 -8.63
N ALA A 10 -1.25 -6.10 -9.92
CA ALA A 10 -0.34 -7.16 -10.35
C ALA A 10 1.12 -6.88 -9.94
N ARG A 11 1.56 -5.61 -9.99
CA ARG A 11 2.90 -5.23 -9.57
C ARG A 11 3.09 -5.28 -8.04
N LEU A 12 2.08 -4.88 -7.27
CA LEU A 12 2.06 -5.01 -5.81
C LEU A 12 2.13 -6.48 -5.38
N LEU A 13 1.34 -7.35 -6.02
CA LEU A 13 1.34 -8.80 -5.76
C LEU A 13 2.68 -9.44 -6.11
N ALA A 14 3.31 -9.01 -7.22
CA ALA A 14 4.63 -9.50 -7.60
C ALA A 14 5.71 -9.15 -6.56
N ASN A 15 5.61 -7.98 -5.92
CA ASN A 15 6.50 -7.60 -4.83
C ASN A 15 6.19 -8.39 -3.55
N GLY A 16 4.92 -8.52 -3.17
CA GLY A 16 4.49 -9.26 -1.97
C GLY A 16 4.76 -10.77 -2.03
N ALA A 17 4.92 -11.34 -3.22
CA ALA A 17 5.29 -12.75 -3.41
C ALA A 17 6.78 -13.04 -3.19
N SER A 18 7.61 -12.04 -2.87
CA SER A 18 9.04 -12.24 -2.61
C SER A 18 9.27 -12.96 -1.27
N ASP A 19 9.91 -14.13 -1.30
CA ASP A 19 10.37 -14.89 -0.11
C ASP A 19 11.50 -14.19 0.69
N THR A 20 11.95 -13.01 0.25
CA THR A 20 12.99 -12.22 0.89
C THR A 20 12.51 -10.79 1.05
N GLU A 21 12.65 -10.25 2.27
CA GLU A 21 12.46 -8.82 2.55
C GLU A 21 13.32 -7.99 1.60
N THR A 22 12.65 -7.19 0.77
CA THR A 22 13.27 -6.41 -0.30
C THR A 22 12.83 -4.96 -0.17
N ASP A 23 13.77 -4.03 -0.34
CA ASP A 23 13.50 -2.59 -0.34
C ASP A 23 12.86 -2.16 -1.67
N HIS A 24 11.56 -2.45 -1.82
CA HIS A 24 10.81 -2.15 -3.03
C HIS A 24 10.53 -0.65 -3.18
N VAL A 25 10.61 -0.15 -4.43
CA VAL A 25 10.13 1.20 -4.74
C VAL A 25 8.59 1.23 -4.61
N PRO A 26 7.99 2.25 -3.97
CA PRO A 26 6.53 2.37 -3.88
C PRO A 26 5.86 2.30 -5.24
N VAL A 27 4.84 1.45 -5.35
CA VAL A 27 4.06 1.22 -6.57
C VAL A 27 2.90 2.19 -6.67
N VAL A 28 2.25 2.50 -5.53
CA VAL A 28 1.14 3.45 -5.45
C VAL A 28 1.33 4.47 -4.34
N LYS A 29 0.80 5.67 -4.55
CA LYS A 29 0.63 6.70 -3.53
C LYS A 29 -0.85 7.00 -3.37
N LEU A 30 -1.38 6.81 -2.17
CA LEU A 30 -2.77 7.11 -1.83
C LEU A 30 -2.82 8.28 -0.83
N PHE A 31 -3.89 9.05 -0.87
CA PHE A 31 -4.16 10.14 0.07
C PHE A 31 -5.61 10.06 0.54
N ASP A 32 -5.84 10.31 1.82
CA ASP A 32 -7.20 10.43 2.36
C ASP A 32 -7.84 11.73 1.84
N PRO A 33 -8.94 11.68 1.06
CA PRO A 33 -9.56 12.88 0.51
C PRO A 33 -10.20 13.78 1.58
N THR A 34 -10.35 13.29 2.82
CA THR A 34 -11.00 14.00 3.93
C THR A 34 -10.09 14.36 5.09
N GLY A 35 -8.79 14.05 4.99
CA GLY A 35 -7.83 14.20 6.06
C GLY A 35 -6.40 14.32 5.55
N ALA A 36 -5.44 14.14 6.46
CA ALA A 36 -4.02 14.33 6.18
C ALA A 36 -3.26 13.01 5.96
N ALA A 37 -3.94 11.87 5.99
CA ALA A 37 -3.30 10.57 5.87
C ALA A 37 -2.78 10.32 4.44
N THR A 38 -1.62 9.68 4.34
CA THR A 38 -0.93 9.36 3.10
C THR A 38 -0.28 7.99 3.20
N TRP A 39 -0.37 7.19 2.14
CA TRP A 39 0.25 5.88 2.04
C TRP A 39 1.14 5.81 0.81
N LEU A 40 2.36 5.29 0.96
CA LEU A 40 3.26 4.88 -0.12
C LEU A 40 3.40 3.36 -0.05
N LEU A 41 2.70 2.63 -0.91
CA LEU A 41 2.57 1.18 -0.80
C LEU A 41 3.35 0.48 -1.90
N SER A 42 4.05 -0.59 -1.53
CA SER A 42 4.96 -1.33 -2.39
C SER A 42 4.57 -2.80 -2.56
N GLU A 43 3.79 -3.38 -1.64
CA GLU A 43 3.39 -4.78 -1.70
C GLU A 43 1.89 -4.96 -1.43
N LEU A 44 1.33 -6.02 -1.99
CA LEU A 44 0.02 -6.58 -1.64
C LEU A 44 0.23 -8.07 -1.35
N ASP A 45 -0.27 -8.52 -0.20
CA ASP A 45 -0.23 -9.93 0.18
C ASP A 45 -1.13 -10.78 -0.73
N ALA A 46 -0.87 -12.09 -0.76
CA ALA A 46 -1.66 -13.07 -1.49
C ALA A 46 -3.13 -13.15 -1.00
N ASP A 47 -3.43 -12.66 0.21
CA ASP A 47 -4.81 -12.52 0.71
C ASP A 47 -5.65 -11.50 -0.09
N GLY A 48 -5.00 -10.63 -0.87
CA GLY A 48 -5.65 -9.67 -1.76
C GLY A 48 -6.19 -8.40 -1.07
N ASP A 49 -5.93 -8.23 0.22
CA ASP A 49 -6.35 -7.11 1.05
C ASP A 49 -5.19 -6.41 1.77
N THR A 50 -4.24 -7.16 2.32
CA THR A 50 -3.15 -6.61 3.13
C THR A 50 -2.09 -5.93 2.26
N LEU A 51 -2.13 -4.60 2.22
CA LEU A 51 -1.09 -3.78 1.61
C LEU A 51 0.04 -3.51 2.61
N PHE A 52 1.27 -3.35 2.14
CA PHE A 52 2.41 -2.95 2.96
C PHE A 52 3.16 -1.76 2.34
N GLY A 53 3.70 -0.92 3.21
CA GLY A 53 4.55 0.20 2.84
C GLY A 53 4.64 1.26 3.92
N LEU A 54 4.95 2.49 3.50
CA LEU A 54 5.12 3.63 4.39
C LEU A 54 3.78 4.36 4.58
N CYS A 55 3.32 4.44 5.83
CA CYS A 55 2.00 4.92 6.21
C CYS A 55 2.13 6.13 7.16
N ASP A 56 1.60 7.28 6.76
CA ASP A 56 1.42 8.44 7.64
C ASP A 56 -0.08 8.64 7.87
N LEU A 57 -0.55 8.57 9.12
CA LEU A 57 -1.95 8.79 9.47
C LEU A 57 -2.31 10.28 9.66
N GLY A 58 -1.46 11.19 9.17
CA GLY A 58 -1.63 12.64 9.25
C GLY A 58 -0.88 13.31 10.39
N PHE A 59 0.12 12.63 10.97
CA PHE A 59 0.92 13.15 12.09
C PHE A 59 2.28 13.68 11.66
N GLY A 60 2.70 13.45 10.41
CA GLY A 60 4.02 13.86 9.92
C GLY A 60 5.15 12.93 10.37
N PHE A 61 4.80 11.74 10.89
CA PHE A 61 5.72 10.71 11.34
C PHE A 61 5.34 9.39 10.66
N PRO A 62 5.69 9.22 9.37
CA PRO A 62 5.37 8.00 8.64
C PRO A 62 6.07 6.78 9.24
N GLU A 63 5.37 5.65 9.28
CA GLU A 63 5.88 4.36 9.75
C GLU A 63 5.69 3.26 8.71
N LEU A 64 6.58 2.27 8.69
CA LEU A 64 6.35 1.06 7.91
C LEU A 64 5.26 0.23 8.57
N GLY A 65 4.27 -0.20 7.79
CA GLY A 65 3.19 -1.00 8.32
C GLY A 65 2.22 -1.52 7.26
N SER A 66 1.29 -2.35 7.72
CA SER A 66 0.25 -2.94 6.90
C SER A 66 -1.04 -2.14 6.98
N VAL A 67 -1.79 -2.09 5.88
CA VAL A 67 -3.12 -1.48 5.79
C VAL A 67 -4.04 -2.33 4.93
N SER A 68 -5.32 -2.40 5.31
CA SER A 68 -6.34 -3.12 4.54
C SER A 68 -6.77 -2.30 3.31
N LEU A 69 -6.77 -2.92 2.14
CA LEU A 69 -7.31 -2.33 0.92
C LEU A 69 -8.81 -2.07 1.05
N ALA A 70 -9.56 -2.98 1.68
CA ALA A 70 -10.99 -2.83 1.91
C ALA A 70 -11.31 -1.61 2.79
N GLU A 71 -10.49 -1.32 3.80
CA GLU A 71 -10.67 -0.13 4.66
C GLU A 71 -10.34 1.19 3.95
N LEU A 72 -9.56 1.15 2.86
CA LEU A 72 -9.23 2.33 2.03
C LEU A 72 -10.24 2.62 0.92
N GLN A 73 -11.20 1.71 0.65
CA GLN A 73 -12.16 1.78 -0.45
C GLN A 73 -13.54 2.36 -0.05
#